data_AF-P20078-F1
#
_entry.id   AF-P20078-F1
#
_cell.length_a   1.000
_cell.length_b   1.000
_cell.length_c   1.000
_cell.angle_alpha   90.00
_cell.angle_beta   90.00
_cell.angle_gamma   90.00
#
_symmetry.space_group_name_H-M   'P 1'
#
loop_
_entity.id
_entity.type
_entity.pdbx_description
1 polymer ?
#
loop_
_entity_poly.entity_id
_entity_poly.type
_entity_poly.pdbx_seq_one_letter_code
_entity_poly.pdbx_strand_id
1 'polypeptide(L)'
;MKRYVCSTFVACVMVLCVIPASGAAAHEAVAEDAGNRIAAPACVHFTADWRYTFVTNDCSIDYSVTVAYGDGTDVPCRSANPGDILTFPGYGTRGNEVLGAVLCATDGSALPVDRERAVR
;
A
#
# COMPACT_ATOMS: atom_id res chain seq x y z
N MET A 1 33.13 38.01 -18.18
CA MET A 1 32.43 39.28 -17.88
C MET A 1 31.06 39.26 -18.55
N LYS A 2 30.00 38.99 -17.80
CA LYS A 2 28.61 39.38 -18.10
C LYS A 2 27.81 39.18 -16.83
N ARG A 3 27.67 40.27 -16.08
CA ARG A 3 26.71 40.42 -15.00
C ARG A 3 25.43 40.90 -15.67
N TYR A 4 24.35 40.13 -15.59
CA TYR A 4 23.02 40.66 -15.88
C TYR A 4 22.29 40.87 -14.57
N VAL A 5 21.88 42.12 -14.44
CA VAL A 5 21.33 42.83 -13.30
C VAL A 5 19.92 42.30 -12.96
N CYS A 6 19.65 42.15 -11.67
CA CYS A 6 18.33 41.92 -11.11
C CYS A 6 17.34 43.01 -11.56
N SER A 7 16.22 42.64 -12.16
CA SER A 7 15.01 43.45 -12.13
C SER A 7 13.93 42.67 -11.41
N THR A 8 13.73 43.03 -10.16
CA THR A 8 12.48 42.88 -9.42
C THR A 8 11.36 43.67 -10.12
N PHE A 9 10.14 43.63 -9.57
CA PHE A 9 8.89 44.18 -10.12
C PHE A 9 8.30 43.22 -11.16
N VAL A 10 7.27 42.44 -10.86
CA VAL A 10 5.90 42.94 -10.65
C VAL A 10 5.17 42.05 -9.66
N ALA A 11 4.89 42.60 -8.48
CA ALA A 11 3.83 42.12 -7.61
C ALA A 11 2.52 42.73 -8.14
N CYS A 12 1.61 41.92 -8.69
CA CYS A 12 0.27 42.41 -9.04
C CYS A 12 -0.79 41.35 -8.74
N VAL A 13 -1.60 41.69 -7.75
CA VAL A 13 -3.04 41.39 -7.62
C VAL A 13 -3.40 39.92 -7.39
N MET A 14 -3.45 39.60 -6.09
CA MET A 14 -4.36 38.63 -5.49
C MET A 14 -5.81 38.94 -5.91
N VAL A 15 -6.34 38.21 -6.90
CA VAL A 15 -7.79 38.15 -7.12
C VAL A 15 -8.32 37.05 -6.20
N LEU A 16 -8.94 37.47 -5.10
CA LEU A 16 -9.56 36.59 -4.11
C LEU A 16 -10.70 35.77 -4.73
N CYS A 17 -10.63 34.47 -4.47
CA CYS A 17 -11.57 33.41 -4.82
C CYS A 17 -13.01 33.69 -4.38
N VAL A 18 -13.96 33.50 -5.30
CA VAL A 18 -15.38 33.29 -4.99
C VAL A 18 -15.87 32.11 -5.84
N ILE A 19 -15.83 30.89 -5.29
CA ILE A 19 -16.70 29.79 -5.75
C ILE A 19 -17.15 28.99 -4.52
N PRO A 20 -18.38 29.23 -4.03
CA PRO A 20 -19.07 28.33 -3.11
C PRO A 20 -19.96 27.36 -3.90
N ALA A 21 -19.68 26.06 -3.84
CA ALA A 21 -20.63 24.98 -4.14
C ALA A 21 -19.99 23.65 -3.70
N SER A 22 -20.23 23.19 -2.47
CA SER A 22 -21.24 22.18 -2.14
C SER A 22 -21.11 20.88 -2.93
N GLY A 23 -20.69 19.81 -2.24
CA GLY A 23 -21.12 18.45 -2.58
C GLY A 23 -20.14 17.62 -3.40
N ALA A 24 -19.02 17.26 -2.81
CA ALA A 24 -18.42 15.96 -3.08
C ALA A 24 -18.04 15.36 -1.74
N ALA A 25 -18.88 14.44 -1.28
CA ALA A 25 -18.53 13.46 -0.25
C ALA A 25 -17.37 12.63 -0.80
N ALA A 26 -16.16 13.19 -0.73
CA ALA A 26 -14.95 12.45 -0.98
C ALA A 26 -14.83 11.49 0.21
N HIS A 27 -15.08 10.21 -0.07
CA HIS A 27 -14.80 9.09 0.81
C HIS A 27 -13.57 9.42 1.66
N GLU A 28 -13.77 9.53 2.97
CA GLU A 28 -12.70 9.36 3.93
C GLU A 28 -12.27 7.90 3.73
N ALA A 29 -11.30 7.69 2.84
CA ALA A 29 -10.58 6.44 2.76
C ALA A 29 -9.93 6.31 4.13
N VAL A 30 -10.60 5.55 5.00
CA VAL A 30 -10.15 5.21 6.33
C VAL A 30 -8.79 4.56 6.15
N ALA A 31 -7.74 5.38 6.29
CA ALA A 31 -6.35 4.96 6.26
C ALA A 31 -6.03 4.27 7.59
N GLU A 32 -6.82 3.25 7.94
CA GLU A 32 -6.58 2.49 9.15
C GLU A 32 -5.69 1.29 8.83
N ASP A 33 -4.63 1.24 9.62
CA ASP A 33 -3.77 0.10 9.87
C ASP A 33 -2.58 -0.13 8.92
N ALA A 34 -1.79 0.92 8.67
CA ALA A 34 -0.41 0.74 8.23
C ALA A 34 0.49 0.12 9.33
N GLY A 35 0.07 0.18 10.60
CA GLY A 35 0.93 -0.14 11.75
C GLY A 35 0.97 -1.62 12.16
N ASN A 36 -0.10 -2.39 11.91
CA ASN A 36 -0.20 -3.77 12.39
C ASN A 36 -0.41 -4.78 11.25
N ARG A 37 0.42 -4.69 10.20
CA ARG A 37 0.39 -5.70 9.13
C ARG A 37 0.91 -7.04 9.64
N ILE A 38 0.15 -8.10 9.38
CA ILE A 38 0.53 -9.46 9.73
C ILE A 38 1.49 -9.98 8.66
N ALA A 39 2.68 -10.43 9.06
CA ALA A 39 3.61 -11.04 8.12
C ALA A 39 2.99 -12.28 7.45
N ALA A 40 3.24 -12.47 6.15
CA ALA A 40 2.80 -13.66 5.46
C ALA A 40 3.43 -14.92 6.09
N PRO A 41 2.73 -16.06 6.11
CA PRO A 41 3.28 -17.30 6.64
C PRO A 41 4.49 -17.74 5.83
N ALA A 42 5.31 -18.62 6.40
CA ALA A 42 6.57 -19.04 5.78
C ALA A 42 6.37 -19.51 4.33
N CYS A 43 5.36 -20.32 4.02
CA CYS A 43 5.10 -20.83 2.66
C CYS A 43 4.66 -19.76 1.63
N VAL A 44 4.43 -18.51 2.06
CA VAL A 44 4.32 -17.36 1.16
C VAL A 44 5.64 -16.62 1.16
N HIS A 45 6.38 -16.73 0.07
CA HIS A 45 7.72 -16.16 -0.06
C HIS A 45 7.76 -15.07 -1.12
N PHE A 46 8.76 -14.19 -1.05
CA PHE A 46 8.96 -13.16 -2.07
C PHE A 46 10.39 -13.12 -2.58
N THR A 47 10.55 -12.64 -3.81
CA THR A 47 11.83 -12.24 -4.39
C THR A 47 11.64 -10.89 -5.07
N ALA A 48 12.62 -10.00 -4.95
CA ALA A 48 12.50 -8.64 -5.47
C ALA A 48 13.71 -8.25 -6.32
N ASP A 49 13.43 -7.58 -7.43
CA ASP A 49 14.37 -6.81 -8.22
C ASP A 49 13.92 -5.34 -8.32
N TRP A 50 14.64 -4.54 -9.10
CA TRP A 50 14.36 -3.11 -9.21
C TRP A 50 13.05 -2.79 -9.93
N ARG A 51 12.52 -3.70 -10.76
CA ARG A 51 11.27 -3.55 -11.51
C ARG A 51 10.11 -4.21 -10.80
N TYR A 52 10.32 -5.42 -10.28
CA TYR A 52 9.25 -6.28 -9.81
C TYR A 52 9.59 -6.99 -8.51
N THR A 53 8.55 -7.23 -7.72
CA THR A 53 8.56 -8.17 -6.60
C THR A 53 7.62 -9.31 -6.95
N PHE A 54 8.13 -10.54 -6.94
CA PHE A 54 7.33 -11.74 -7.11
C PHE A 54 7.00 -12.31 -5.75
N VAL A 55 5.72 -12.54 -5.49
CA VAL A 55 5.21 -13.23 -4.29
C VAL A 55 4.63 -14.56 -4.72
N THR A 56 5.19 -15.65 -4.21
CA THR A 56 4.75 -17.02 -4.50
C THR A 56 4.01 -17.58 -3.30
N ASN A 57 2.85 -18.17 -3.52
CA ASN A 57 2.11 -18.92 -2.50
C ASN A 57 2.32 -20.42 -2.68
N ASP A 58 3.24 -21.02 -1.93
CA ASP A 58 3.45 -22.47 -1.90
C ASP A 58 2.60 -23.17 -0.82
N CYS A 59 1.73 -22.43 -0.14
CA CYS A 59 0.79 -22.98 0.84
C CYS A 59 -0.34 -23.75 0.14
N SER A 60 -1.03 -24.62 0.88
CA SER A 60 -2.19 -25.37 0.37
C SER A 60 -3.52 -24.61 0.41
N ILE A 61 -3.51 -23.36 0.87
CA ILE A 61 -4.70 -22.49 0.96
C ILE A 61 -4.44 -21.15 0.27
N ASP A 62 -5.52 -20.44 -0.07
CA ASP A 62 -5.43 -19.09 -0.60
C ASP A 62 -5.10 -18.07 0.50
N TYR A 63 -4.37 -17.03 0.12
CA TYR A 63 -4.08 -15.88 0.98
C TYR A 63 -4.34 -14.59 0.23
N SER A 64 -4.90 -13.59 0.92
CA SER A 64 -4.90 -12.20 0.45
C SER A 64 -3.61 -11.54 0.89
N VAL A 65 -2.76 -11.18 -0.07
CA VAL A 65 -1.40 -10.70 0.20
C VAL A 65 -1.14 -9.35 -0.45
N THR A 66 -0.23 -8.59 0.15
CA THR A 66 0.40 -7.42 -0.42
C THR A 66 1.87 -7.38 -0.03
N VAL A 67 2.59 -6.34 -0.46
CA VAL A 67 4.01 -6.15 -0.17
C VAL A 67 4.18 -4.89 0.67
N ALA A 68 4.94 -5.00 1.75
CA ALA A 68 5.35 -3.86 2.57
C ALA A 68 6.64 -3.25 2.00
N TYR A 69 6.65 -1.93 1.84
CA TYR A 69 7.81 -1.17 1.37
C TYR A 69 8.36 -0.28 2.49
N GLY A 70 9.66 0.00 2.44
CA GLY A 70 10.37 0.77 3.46
C GLY A 70 9.86 2.21 3.62
N ASP A 71 9.37 2.82 2.54
CA ASP A 71 8.76 4.16 2.59
C ASP A 71 7.28 4.17 3.00
N GLY A 72 6.70 3.00 3.28
CA GLY A 72 5.29 2.86 3.61
C GLY A 72 4.35 2.97 2.41
N THR A 73 4.85 2.92 1.17
CA THR A 73 4.01 2.82 -0.03
C THR A 73 3.03 1.67 0.11
N ASP A 74 1.76 1.97 -0.08
CA ASP A 74 0.71 0.96 -0.07
C ASP A 74 0.38 0.50 -1.48
N VAL A 75 0.21 -0.81 -1.65
CA VAL A 75 -0.18 -1.40 -2.93
C VAL A 75 -1.40 -2.30 -2.73
N PRO A 76 -2.34 -2.34 -3.68
CA PRO A 76 -3.58 -3.11 -3.52
C PRO A 76 -3.31 -4.58 -3.24
N CYS A 77 -4.05 -5.11 -2.26
CA CYS A 77 -4.09 -6.52 -1.95
C CYS A 77 -4.53 -7.35 -3.16
N ARG A 78 -3.97 -8.55 -3.26
CA ARG A 78 -4.31 -9.52 -4.31
C ARG A 78 -4.43 -10.90 -3.68
N SER A 79 -5.39 -11.68 -4.16
CA SER A 79 -5.53 -13.08 -3.77
C SER A 79 -4.46 -13.91 -4.49
N ALA A 80 -3.72 -14.71 -3.73
CA ALA A 80 -2.79 -15.72 -4.21
C ALA A 80 -3.38 -17.10 -3.88
N ASN A 81 -3.84 -17.84 -4.89
CA ASN A 81 -4.21 -19.23 -4.72
C ASN A 81 -2.96 -20.12 -4.54
N PRO A 82 -3.12 -21.38 -4.11
CA PRO A 82 -2.01 -22.32 -4.07
C PRO A 82 -1.29 -22.44 -5.42
N GLY A 83 0.02 -22.21 -5.41
CA GLY A 83 0.90 -22.23 -6.59
C GLY A 83 0.93 -20.93 -7.40
N ASP A 84 0.16 -19.90 -7.02
CA ASP A 84 0.17 -18.63 -7.74
C ASP A 84 1.49 -17.87 -7.50
N ILE A 85 1.92 -17.18 -8.55
CA ILE A 85 3.01 -16.19 -8.50
C ILE A 85 2.41 -14.83 -8.86
N LEU A 86 2.30 -13.95 -7.87
CA LEU A 86 1.82 -12.58 -8.04
C LEU A 86 2.98 -11.63 -8.31
N THR A 87 2.73 -10.61 -9.11
CA THR A 87 3.71 -9.54 -9.40
C THR A 87 3.27 -8.23 -8.76
N PHE A 88 4.17 -7.65 -7.99
CA PHE A 88 4.07 -6.33 -7.37
C PHE A 88 5.22 -5.44 -7.88
N PRO A 89 5.16 -4.12 -7.64
CA PRO A 89 6.31 -3.25 -7.88
C PRO A 89 7.59 -3.73 -7.19
N GLY A 90 8.72 -3.57 -7.87
CA GLY A 90 10.05 -3.76 -7.27
C GLY A 90 10.49 -2.54 -6.45
N TYR A 91 11.72 -2.56 -5.97
CA TYR A 91 12.27 -1.45 -5.17
C TYR A 91 12.54 -0.17 -5.99
N GLY A 92 12.39 -0.21 -7.31
CA GLY A 92 12.56 0.94 -8.18
C GLY A 92 14.01 1.40 -8.32
N THR A 93 14.23 2.40 -9.17
CA THR A 93 15.57 2.97 -9.41
C THR A 93 16.13 3.77 -8.24
N ARG A 94 15.28 4.12 -7.26
CA ARG A 94 15.65 4.85 -6.04
C ARG A 94 15.91 3.94 -4.84
N GLY A 95 15.68 2.63 -4.96
CA GLY A 95 15.96 1.66 -3.89
C GLY A 95 14.97 1.70 -2.72
N ASN A 96 13.68 1.83 -2.98
CA ASN A 96 12.64 1.65 -1.97
C ASN A 96 12.57 0.19 -1.52
N GLU A 97 13.22 -0.14 -0.41
CA GLU A 97 13.36 -1.50 0.07
C GLU A 97 12.00 -2.23 0.18
N VAL A 98 11.99 -3.49 -0.25
CA VAL A 98 10.86 -4.39 -0.07
C VAL A 98 11.07 -5.14 1.25
N LEU A 99 10.27 -4.82 2.26
CA LEU A 99 10.39 -5.41 3.60
C LEU A 99 9.84 -6.84 3.64
N GLY A 100 8.86 -7.14 2.80
CA GLY A 100 8.38 -8.49 2.55
C GLY A 100 6.90 -8.60 2.24
N ALA A 101 6.45 -9.84 2.04
CA ALA A 101 5.04 -10.16 1.85
C ALA A 101 4.29 -10.11 3.19
N VAL A 102 3.12 -9.49 3.17
CA VAL A 102 2.24 -9.35 4.33
C VAL A 102 0.83 -9.76 3.96
N LEU A 103 0.11 -10.33 4.92
CA LEU A 103 -1.30 -10.63 4.78
C LEU A 103 -2.08 -9.33 4.86
N CYS A 104 -3.03 -9.20 3.95
CA CYS A 104 -4.08 -8.22 4.11
C CYS A 104 -5.03 -8.71 5.19
N ALA A 105 -5.50 -7.81 6.04
CA ALA A 105 -6.52 -8.15 7.02
C ALA A 105 -7.74 -8.71 6.26
N THR A 106 -7.93 -10.03 6.33
CA THR A 106 -9.20 -10.64 5.96
C THR A 106 -10.23 -10.11 6.93
N ASP A 107 -11.38 -9.66 6.42
CA ASP A 107 -12.53 -9.14 7.17
C ASP A 107 -13.17 -10.18 8.11
N GLY A 108 -12.40 -10.79 9.01
CA GLY A 108 -12.85 -11.71 10.06
C GLY A 108 -12.86 -13.20 9.71
N SER A 109 -12.30 -13.66 8.58
CA SER A 109 -12.45 -15.06 8.14
C SER A 109 -11.32 -16.03 8.51
N ALA A 110 -10.13 -15.56 8.93
CA ALA A 110 -9.01 -16.47 9.25
C ALA A 110 -8.94 -16.93 10.71
N LEU A 111 -9.72 -16.33 11.61
CA LEU A 111 -9.87 -16.92 12.95
C LEU A 111 -11.08 -17.86 12.92
N PRO A 112 -10.91 -19.17 13.19
CA PRO A 112 -12.03 -19.94 13.68
C PRO A 112 -12.48 -19.24 14.95
N VAL A 113 -13.57 -18.47 14.85
CA VAL A 113 -14.25 -17.93 16.02
C VAL A 113 -14.57 -19.15 16.87
N ASP A 114 -13.88 -19.26 18.01
CA ASP A 114 -14.09 -20.27 19.05
C ASP A 114 -15.60 -20.47 19.26
N ARG A 115 -16.16 -21.48 18.60
CA ARG A 115 -17.59 -21.78 18.67
C ARG A 115 -17.93 -22.60 19.92
N GLU A 116 -16.98 -22.73 20.84
CA GLU A 116 -17.08 -23.58 22.03
C GLU A 116 -17.58 -22.86 23.29
N ARG A 117 -18.04 -21.60 23.22
CA ARG A 117 -18.54 -20.88 24.41
C ARG A 117 -20.06 -20.65 24.51
N ALA A 118 -20.87 -21.35 23.72
CA ALA A 118 -22.34 -21.24 23.79
C ALA A 118 -23.03 -22.57 24.12
N VAL A 119 -22.54 -23.30 25.13
CA VAL A 119 -23.36 -24.30 25.85
C VAL A 119 -23.06 -24.14 27.34
N ARG A 120 -23.89 -23.35 28.02
CA ARG A 120 -24.07 -23.41 29.47
C ARG A 120 -25.51 -23.12 29.82
#